data_AF-A0A453A7E8-F1
#
_entry.id   AF-A0A453A7E8-F1
#
_cell.length_a   1.000
_cell.length_b   1.000
_cell.length_c   1.000
_cell.angle_alpha   90.00
_cell.angle_beta   90.00
_cell.angle_gamma   90.00
#
_symmetry.space_group_name_H-M   'P 1'
#
loop_
_entity.id
_entity.type
_entity.pdbx_description
1 polymer ?
#
loop_
_entity_poly.entity_id
_entity_poly.type
_entity_poly.pdbx_seq_one_letter_code
_entity_poly.pdbx_strand_id
1 'polypeptide(L)'
;LAADGAGELKMIPSYVYSLPTGSETGLFYALDLGGTNFRVLRVQLGGKDKRVVDTESEQVSIPKEIMHGTTEELFDFIASRLSKFVAMEGGNFQLQEGRKREIGFTFSFPVKQTSIDSGILIKWTKGFAVSGTAGKDVVACLNAAMERQGLDMSVSALVNDTVGALAGAHYWDEDVMVAVILGTGTNACYIERTESIPKLQHLGLGTGNTIINTEWGAFSDGLPLTEFDKDMDAESINPGEQVKHLWFARLSIHLLILMSCSAFNAGRYLRRQFLGCTLEKLFGGCWPGWLKSLICSVTLSLTN
;
A
#
# COMPACT_ATOMS: atom_id res chain seq x y z
N LEU A 1 7.48 -5.37 18.61
CA LEU A 1 6.60 -4.21 18.33
C LEU A 1 6.30 -3.51 19.63
N ALA A 2 6.89 -2.33 19.87
CA ALA A 2 6.70 -1.62 21.13
C ALA A 2 5.31 -0.96 21.21
N ALA A 3 4.96 -0.41 22.37
CA ALA A 3 3.75 0.40 22.54
C ALA A 3 3.76 1.62 21.60
N ASP A 4 2.59 2.18 21.29
CA ASP A 4 2.48 3.34 20.40
C ASP A 4 3.47 4.46 20.81
N GLY A 5 4.33 4.88 19.88
CA GLY A 5 5.35 5.92 20.09
C GLY A 5 6.71 5.44 20.60
N ALA A 6 6.92 4.13 20.83
CA ALA A 6 8.22 3.59 21.22
C ALA A 6 9.03 3.10 20.00
N GLY A 7 9.68 4.03 19.29
CA GLY A 7 10.59 3.75 18.16
C GLY A 7 10.36 4.67 16.96
N GLU A 8 11.36 4.83 16.09
CA GLU A 8 11.24 5.64 14.86
C GLU A 8 10.25 5.04 13.84
N LEU A 9 10.09 3.71 13.84
CA LEU A 9 9.13 3.01 12.98
C LEU A 9 7.74 3.02 13.61
N LYS A 10 6.73 3.45 12.85
CA LYS A 10 5.33 3.50 13.32
C LYS A 10 4.71 2.11 13.44
N MET A 11 5.12 1.18 12.59
CA MET A 11 4.68 -0.22 12.58
C MET A 11 3.15 -0.40 12.63
N ILE A 12 2.41 0.42 11.90
CA ILE A 12 0.95 0.56 11.94
C ILE A 12 0.25 -0.79 11.61
N PRO A 13 -0.68 -1.28 12.44
CA PRO A 13 -1.46 -2.45 12.09
C PRO A 13 -2.49 -2.10 11.00
N SER A 14 -2.57 -2.94 9.97
CA SER A 14 -3.44 -2.72 8.81
C SER A 14 -4.91 -3.10 9.02
N TYR A 15 -5.22 -3.81 10.11
CA TYR A 15 -6.53 -4.44 10.35
C TYR A 15 -6.95 -5.49 9.31
N VAL A 16 -6.02 -5.92 8.44
CA VAL A 16 -6.20 -7.09 7.57
C VAL A 16 -5.86 -8.34 8.38
N TYR A 17 -6.88 -9.16 8.70
CA TYR A 17 -6.71 -10.41 9.45
C TYR A 17 -6.87 -11.67 8.59
N SER A 18 -7.43 -11.52 7.39
CA SER A 18 -7.59 -12.58 6.40
C SER A 18 -6.99 -12.09 5.08
N LEU A 19 -5.94 -12.78 4.62
CA LEU A 19 -5.32 -12.51 3.34
C LEU A 19 -6.05 -13.23 2.21
N PRO A 20 -5.94 -12.72 0.97
CA PRO A 20 -6.49 -13.42 -0.19
C PRO A 20 -5.85 -14.80 -0.35
N THR A 21 -6.67 -15.79 -0.66
CA THR A 21 -6.33 -17.21 -0.80
C THR A 21 -6.17 -17.64 -2.26
N GLY A 22 -6.57 -16.80 -3.21
CA GLY A 22 -6.62 -17.19 -4.61
C GLY A 22 -7.92 -17.89 -5.00
N SER A 23 -8.75 -18.27 -4.03
CA SER A 23 -10.00 -18.99 -4.25
C SER A 23 -11.21 -18.08 -4.42
N GLU A 24 -11.03 -16.78 -4.28
CA GLU A 24 -12.08 -15.77 -4.36
C GLU A 24 -12.75 -15.75 -5.75
N THR A 25 -14.06 -15.48 -5.75
CA THR A 25 -14.88 -15.37 -6.96
C THR A 25 -15.76 -14.14 -6.89
N GLY A 26 -16.03 -13.52 -8.04
CA GLY A 26 -16.97 -12.41 -8.15
C GLY A 26 -16.33 -11.13 -8.68
N LEU A 27 -17.13 -10.09 -8.78
CA LEU A 27 -16.74 -8.76 -9.26
C LEU A 27 -16.36 -7.88 -8.07
N PHE A 28 -15.16 -7.33 -8.09
CA PHE A 28 -14.66 -6.42 -7.05
C PHE A 28 -14.12 -5.14 -7.67
N TYR A 29 -14.24 -4.04 -6.94
CA TYR A 29 -13.72 -2.73 -7.33
C TYR A 29 -12.54 -2.33 -6.46
N ALA A 30 -11.66 -1.50 -7.01
CA ALA A 30 -10.69 -0.77 -6.22
C ALA A 30 -10.54 0.68 -6.69
N LEU A 31 -10.33 1.57 -5.73
CA LEU A 31 -10.01 2.98 -5.92
C LEU A 31 -8.62 3.22 -5.34
N ASP A 32 -7.71 3.73 -6.15
CA ASP A 32 -6.34 4.06 -5.75
C ASP A 32 -6.12 5.57 -5.88
N LEU A 33 -6.12 6.24 -4.73
CA LEU A 33 -5.89 7.67 -4.61
C LEU A 33 -4.49 7.90 -4.04
N GLY A 34 -3.53 8.07 -4.94
CA GLY A 34 -2.10 8.12 -4.62
C GLY A 34 -1.42 9.47 -4.82
N GLY A 35 -2.02 10.40 -5.56
CA GLY A 35 -1.42 11.69 -5.94
C GLY A 35 -2.35 12.51 -6.84
N THR A 36 -1.79 13.26 -7.80
CA THR A 36 -2.55 14.11 -8.74
C THR A 36 -3.47 13.34 -9.69
N ASN A 37 -3.28 12.02 -9.78
CA ASN A 37 -4.17 11.11 -10.47
C ASN A 37 -4.71 10.10 -9.46
N PHE A 38 -5.93 9.65 -9.68
CA PHE A 38 -6.43 8.42 -9.08
C PHE A 38 -6.75 7.41 -10.16
N ARG A 39 -6.87 6.15 -9.74
CA ARG A 39 -7.25 5.06 -10.63
C ARG A 39 -8.46 4.35 -10.03
N VAL A 40 -9.46 4.11 -10.87
CA VAL A 40 -10.53 3.15 -10.57
C VAL A 40 -10.26 1.90 -11.37
N LEU A 41 -10.49 0.74 -10.77
CA LEU A 41 -10.41 -0.53 -11.46
C LEU A 41 -11.48 -1.50 -10.98
N ARG A 42 -11.81 -2.46 -11.85
CA ARG A 42 -12.64 -3.62 -11.52
C ARG A 42 -11.93 -4.89 -11.92
N VAL A 43 -12.13 -5.94 -11.14
CA VAL A 43 -11.56 -7.25 -11.37
C VAL A 43 -12.66 -8.31 -11.26
N GLN A 44 -12.72 -9.19 -12.25
CA GLN A 44 -13.55 -10.39 -12.18
C GLN A 44 -12.67 -11.55 -11.70
N LEU A 45 -12.96 -12.08 -10.52
CA LEU A 45 -12.29 -13.25 -9.96
C LEU A 45 -13.07 -14.53 -10.27
N GLY A 46 -12.34 -15.58 -10.64
CA GLY A 46 -12.88 -16.87 -11.08
C GLY A 46 -12.44 -18.06 -10.23
N GLY A 47 -11.97 -17.83 -9.00
CA GLY A 47 -11.56 -18.87 -8.07
C GLY A 47 -10.19 -19.46 -8.38
N LYS A 48 -9.86 -20.57 -7.71
CA LYS A 48 -8.50 -21.13 -7.66
C LYS A 48 -7.90 -21.48 -9.03
N ASP A 49 -8.75 -21.93 -9.96
CA ASP A 49 -8.32 -22.39 -11.27
C ASP A 49 -8.17 -21.24 -12.27
N LYS A 50 -9.16 -20.34 -12.33
CA LYS A 50 -9.19 -19.25 -13.31
C LYS A 50 -8.48 -17.98 -12.83
N ARG A 51 -8.30 -17.83 -11.51
CA ARG A 51 -7.71 -16.66 -10.86
C ARG A 51 -8.41 -15.37 -11.32
N VAL A 52 -7.65 -14.44 -11.91
CA VAL A 52 -8.20 -13.22 -12.51
C VAL A 52 -8.72 -13.52 -13.91
N VAL A 53 -10.03 -13.41 -14.10
CA VAL A 53 -10.71 -13.65 -15.38
C VAL A 53 -10.60 -12.43 -16.29
N ASP A 54 -10.83 -11.24 -15.73
CA ASP A 54 -10.77 -9.99 -16.48
C ASP A 54 -10.43 -8.83 -15.53
N THR A 55 -9.84 -7.77 -16.07
CA THR A 55 -9.47 -6.56 -15.34
C THR A 55 -9.58 -5.35 -16.24
N GLU A 56 -10.24 -4.31 -15.74
CA GLU A 56 -10.33 -3.02 -16.41
C GLU A 56 -9.97 -1.90 -15.44
N SER A 57 -9.30 -0.87 -15.94
CA SER A 57 -8.92 0.28 -15.13
C SER A 57 -8.98 1.57 -15.92
N GLU A 58 -9.36 2.63 -15.25
CA GLU A 58 -9.35 4.00 -15.76
C GLU A 58 -8.52 4.88 -14.83
N GLN A 59 -7.56 5.60 -15.39
CA GLN A 59 -6.79 6.61 -14.67
C GLN A 59 -7.43 7.99 -14.94
N VAL A 60 -7.67 8.73 -13.87
CA VAL A 60 -8.32 10.03 -13.91
C VAL A 60 -7.42 11.07 -13.26
N SER A 61 -7.14 12.15 -14.00
CA SER A 61 -6.45 13.32 -13.46
C SER A 61 -7.39 14.14 -12.60
N ILE A 62 -6.93 14.54 -11.43
CA ILE A 62 -7.67 15.41 -10.52
C ILE A 62 -7.36 16.86 -10.89
N PRO A 63 -8.36 17.69 -11.20
CA PRO A 63 -8.15 19.12 -11.43
C PRO A 63 -7.51 19.77 -10.19
N LYS A 64 -6.62 20.74 -10.39
CA LYS A 64 -5.93 21.40 -9.28
C LYS A 64 -6.91 22.08 -8.33
N GLU A 65 -7.98 22.65 -8.87
CA GLU A 65 -9.05 23.30 -8.13
C GLU A 65 -9.69 22.33 -7.14
N ILE A 66 -9.86 21.05 -7.53
CA ILE A 66 -10.41 20.00 -6.67
C ILE A 66 -9.40 19.57 -5.59
N MET A 67 -8.09 19.56 -5.90
CA MET A 67 -7.03 19.26 -4.91
C MET A 67 -6.91 20.33 -3.81
N HIS A 68 -7.42 21.53 -4.05
CA HIS A 68 -7.44 22.66 -3.11
C HIS A 68 -8.87 23.06 -2.67
N GLY A 69 -9.87 22.26 -3.02
CA GLY A 69 -11.27 22.54 -2.75
C GLY A 69 -11.72 22.09 -1.37
N THR A 70 -12.97 21.65 -1.28
CA THR A 70 -13.62 21.11 -0.09
C THR A 70 -13.64 19.59 -0.10
N THR A 71 -13.88 18.99 1.06
CA THR A 71 -14.02 17.53 1.20
C THR A 71 -15.10 17.00 0.26
N GLU A 72 -16.23 17.68 0.24
CA GLU A 72 -17.39 17.35 -0.57
C GLU A 72 -17.03 17.39 -2.06
N GLU A 73 -16.36 18.45 -2.54
CA GLU A 73 -15.92 18.56 -3.95
C GLU A 73 -14.98 17.44 -4.39
N LEU A 74 -13.99 17.08 -3.56
CA LEU A 74 -13.05 16.00 -3.89
C LEU A 74 -13.76 14.65 -3.97
N PHE A 75 -14.52 14.29 -2.94
CA PHE A 75 -15.14 12.97 -2.87
C PHE A 75 -16.33 12.85 -3.84
N ASP A 76 -17.06 13.93 -4.11
CA ASP A 76 -18.11 13.94 -5.15
C ASP A 76 -17.51 13.82 -6.55
N PHE A 77 -16.37 14.46 -6.82
CA PHE A 77 -15.65 14.29 -8.07
C PHE A 77 -15.25 12.81 -8.27
N ILE A 78 -14.65 12.18 -7.25
CA ILE A 78 -14.27 10.77 -7.29
C ILE A 78 -15.50 9.88 -7.50
N ALA A 79 -16.55 10.06 -6.70
CA ALA A 79 -17.78 9.27 -6.78
C ALA A 79 -18.47 9.42 -8.14
N SER A 80 -18.45 10.61 -8.76
CA SER A 80 -19.01 10.82 -10.10
C SER A 80 -18.26 10.04 -11.19
N ARG A 81 -16.92 9.91 -11.07
CA ARG A 81 -16.10 9.12 -12.00
C ARG A 81 -16.31 7.63 -11.77
N LEU A 82 -16.41 7.21 -10.52
CA LEU A 82 -16.73 5.84 -10.15
C LEU A 82 -18.11 5.42 -10.67
N SER A 83 -19.13 6.28 -10.54
CA SER A 83 -20.47 6.04 -11.09
C SER A 83 -20.45 5.84 -12.61
N LYS A 84 -19.71 6.69 -13.34
CA LYS A 84 -19.51 6.53 -14.80
C LYS A 84 -18.80 5.21 -15.13
N PHE A 85 -17.76 4.84 -14.38
CA PHE A 85 -17.02 3.61 -14.59
C PHE A 85 -17.88 2.36 -14.35
N VAL A 86 -18.71 2.38 -13.31
CA VAL A 86 -19.70 1.32 -13.01
C VAL A 86 -20.77 1.23 -14.09
N ALA A 87 -21.21 2.34 -14.68
CA ALA A 87 -22.18 2.33 -15.78
C ALA A 87 -21.65 1.64 -17.06
N MET A 88 -20.32 1.47 -17.19
CA MET A 88 -19.69 0.73 -18.28
C MET A 88 -19.57 -0.78 -18.00
N GLU A 89 -20.20 -1.29 -16.93
CA GLU A 89 -20.24 -2.73 -16.68
C GLU A 89 -20.88 -3.50 -17.84
N GLY A 90 -20.32 -4.67 -18.13
CA GLY A 90 -20.80 -5.55 -19.18
C GLY A 90 -19.77 -6.62 -19.54
N GLY A 91 -20.14 -7.51 -20.46
CA GLY A 91 -19.26 -8.57 -20.94
C GLY A 91 -18.89 -9.57 -19.83
N ASN A 92 -17.58 -9.68 -19.55
CA ASN A 92 -17.04 -10.63 -18.58
C ASN A 92 -17.21 -10.17 -17.11
N PHE A 93 -17.59 -8.90 -16.88
CA PHE A 93 -17.81 -8.37 -15.54
C PHE A 93 -19.27 -8.59 -15.13
N GLN A 94 -19.49 -9.49 -14.19
CA GLN A 94 -20.82 -9.87 -13.73
C GLN A 94 -20.94 -9.68 -12.22
N LEU A 95 -21.77 -8.71 -11.83
CA LEU A 95 -22.23 -8.61 -10.46
C LEU A 95 -23.26 -9.72 -10.18
N GLN A 96 -23.06 -10.48 -9.11
CA GLN A 96 -24.00 -11.50 -8.70
C GLN A 96 -25.29 -10.86 -8.21
N GLU A 97 -26.44 -11.45 -8.56
CA GLU A 97 -27.74 -10.94 -8.15
C GLU A 97 -27.86 -10.88 -6.62
N GLY A 98 -28.39 -9.76 -6.11
CA GLY A 98 -28.53 -9.50 -4.67
C GLY A 98 -27.23 -9.14 -3.95
N ARG A 99 -26.08 -9.06 -4.65
CA ARG A 99 -24.83 -8.54 -4.07
C ARG A 99 -24.67 -7.05 -4.34
N LYS A 100 -24.34 -6.32 -3.28
CA LYS A 100 -23.86 -4.95 -3.36
C LYS A 100 -22.42 -4.93 -3.88
N ARG A 101 -22.03 -3.88 -4.62
CA ARG A 101 -20.64 -3.72 -5.07
C ARG A 101 -19.75 -3.37 -3.88
N GLU A 102 -18.62 -4.05 -3.79
CA GLU A 102 -17.60 -3.79 -2.77
C GLU A 102 -16.38 -3.13 -3.41
N ILE A 103 -15.87 -2.08 -2.76
CA ILE A 103 -14.68 -1.36 -3.22
C ILE A 103 -13.58 -1.34 -2.15
N GLY A 104 -12.37 -1.74 -2.55
CA GLY A 104 -11.15 -1.49 -1.78
C GLY A 104 -10.65 -0.07 -2.04
N PHE A 105 -10.52 0.74 -1.00
CA PHE A 105 -10.05 2.12 -1.08
C PHE A 105 -8.58 2.19 -0.65
N THR A 106 -7.68 2.22 -1.63
CA THR A 106 -6.26 2.51 -1.41
C THR A 106 -6.07 4.02 -1.28
N PHE A 107 -5.72 4.48 -0.07
CA PHE A 107 -5.59 5.89 0.24
C PHE A 107 -4.18 6.20 0.76
N SER A 108 -3.32 6.70 -0.12
CA SER A 108 -1.88 6.81 0.16
C SER A 108 -1.52 8.16 0.79
N PHE A 109 -2.21 8.52 1.86
CA PHE A 109 -1.94 9.69 2.70
C PHE A 109 -1.82 9.27 4.17
N PRO A 110 -1.19 10.09 5.02
CA PRO A 110 -1.13 9.83 6.46
C PRO A 110 -2.53 9.69 7.08
N VAL A 111 -2.89 8.46 7.48
CA VAL A 111 -4.16 8.11 8.10
C VAL A 111 -3.93 7.42 9.43
N LYS A 112 -4.75 7.75 10.42
CA LYS A 112 -4.93 6.96 11.64
C LYS A 112 -6.05 5.96 11.37
N GLN A 113 -5.68 4.76 10.93
CA GLN A 113 -6.63 3.69 10.65
C GLN A 113 -7.21 3.16 11.96
N THR A 114 -8.53 2.97 12.01
CA THR A 114 -9.27 2.57 13.22
C THR A 114 -9.94 1.21 13.10
N SER A 115 -10.26 0.79 11.87
CA SER A 115 -10.69 -0.56 11.50
C SER A 115 -10.25 -0.87 10.07
N ILE A 116 -10.59 -2.05 9.55
CA ILE A 116 -10.33 -2.38 8.14
C ILE A 116 -11.03 -1.41 7.18
N ASP A 117 -12.17 -0.85 7.57
CA ASP A 117 -13.06 -0.03 6.75
C ASP A 117 -13.26 1.39 7.34
N SER A 118 -12.34 1.88 8.18
CA SER A 118 -12.38 3.26 8.69
C SER A 118 -10.98 3.83 8.93
N GLY A 119 -10.80 5.11 8.67
CA GLY A 119 -9.54 5.77 8.95
C GLY A 119 -9.60 7.29 8.88
N ILE A 120 -9.03 7.92 9.90
CA ILE A 120 -9.05 9.37 10.06
C ILE A 120 -7.83 9.98 9.35
N LEU A 121 -8.07 10.90 8.41
CA LEU A 121 -6.99 11.65 7.78
C LEU A 121 -6.25 12.50 8.81
N ILE A 122 -4.93 12.35 8.89
CA ILE A 122 -4.08 13.14 9.80
C ILE A 122 -3.74 14.48 9.12
N LYS A 123 -3.13 14.41 7.93
CA LYS A 123 -2.75 15.59 7.15
C LYS A 123 -2.68 15.27 5.66
N TRP A 124 -3.03 16.25 4.84
CA TRP A 124 -2.78 16.17 3.41
C TRP A 124 -1.29 16.30 3.10
N THR A 125 -0.88 15.65 2.01
CA THR A 125 0.49 15.69 1.47
C THR A 125 0.40 15.73 -0.06
N LYS A 126 1.53 15.65 -0.78
CA LYS A 126 1.56 15.49 -2.25
C LYS A 126 0.80 16.59 -3.00
N GLY A 127 0.83 17.81 -2.47
CA GLY A 127 0.18 18.99 -3.06
C GLY A 127 -1.32 19.11 -2.80
N PHE A 128 -1.94 18.18 -2.06
CA PHE A 128 -3.32 18.34 -1.62
C PHE A 128 -3.43 19.35 -0.49
N ALA A 129 -4.47 20.17 -0.53
CA ALA A 129 -4.85 21.07 0.55
C ALA A 129 -6.38 21.18 0.64
N VAL A 130 -7.05 20.02 0.69
CA VAL A 130 -8.51 19.97 0.72
C VAL A 130 -9.03 20.36 2.11
N SER A 131 -9.89 21.36 2.13
CA SER A 131 -10.45 21.93 3.35
C SER A 131 -11.49 21.00 3.99
N GLY A 132 -11.43 20.92 5.33
CA GLY A 132 -12.42 20.18 6.13
C GLY A 132 -12.26 18.67 6.17
N THR A 133 -11.24 18.06 5.54
CA THR A 133 -11.06 16.59 5.56
C THR A 133 -10.19 16.11 6.71
N ALA A 134 -9.18 16.89 7.11
CA ALA A 134 -8.29 16.52 8.21
C ALA A 134 -9.10 16.33 9.51
N GLY A 135 -8.89 15.20 10.19
CA GLY A 135 -9.67 14.80 11.36
C GLY A 135 -11.00 14.10 11.05
N LYS A 136 -11.38 13.91 9.77
CA LYS A 136 -12.55 13.12 9.36
C LYS A 136 -12.16 11.72 8.90
N ASP A 137 -13.11 10.80 9.01
CA ASP A 137 -13.00 9.46 8.42
C ASP A 137 -13.20 9.51 6.90
N VAL A 138 -12.15 9.18 6.15
CA VAL A 138 -12.15 9.24 4.69
C VAL A 138 -13.06 8.20 4.05
N VAL A 139 -13.30 7.08 4.74
CA VAL A 139 -14.23 6.05 4.25
C VAL A 139 -15.66 6.54 4.35
N ALA A 140 -16.03 7.16 5.47
CA ALA A 140 -17.33 7.80 5.63
C ALA A 140 -17.55 8.91 4.58
N CYS A 141 -16.52 9.72 4.30
CA CYS A 141 -16.60 10.74 3.24
C CYS A 141 -16.88 10.13 1.85
N LEU A 142 -16.18 9.05 1.48
CA LEU A 142 -16.39 8.39 0.20
C LEU A 142 -17.76 7.69 0.11
N ASN A 143 -18.18 6.98 1.16
CA ASN A 143 -19.50 6.34 1.21
C ASN A 143 -20.63 7.38 1.05
N ALA A 144 -20.55 8.51 1.76
CA ALA A 144 -21.53 9.59 1.64
C ALA A 144 -21.56 10.20 0.22
N ALA A 145 -20.40 10.31 -0.44
CA ALA A 145 -20.33 10.78 -1.82
C ALA A 145 -20.93 9.77 -2.81
N MET A 146 -20.67 8.48 -2.64
CA MET A 146 -21.29 7.42 -3.45
C MET A 146 -22.82 7.41 -3.27
N GLU A 147 -23.31 7.59 -2.05
CA GLU A 147 -24.75 7.68 -1.75
C GLU A 147 -25.40 8.88 -2.46
N ARG A 148 -24.77 10.07 -2.42
CA ARG A 148 -25.25 11.25 -3.17
C ARG A 148 -25.31 11.03 -4.68
N GLN A 149 -24.43 10.19 -5.23
CA GLN A 149 -24.44 9.80 -6.64
C GLN A 149 -25.41 8.65 -6.96
N GLY A 150 -26.12 8.12 -5.97
CA GLY A 150 -27.04 6.99 -6.14
C GLY A 150 -26.32 5.67 -6.47
N LEU A 151 -25.05 5.54 -6.12
CA LEU A 151 -24.24 4.36 -6.43
C LEU A 151 -24.42 3.28 -5.35
N ASP A 152 -24.96 2.12 -5.74
CA ASP A 152 -25.08 0.96 -4.84
C ASP A 152 -23.73 0.24 -4.67
N MET A 153 -22.88 0.84 -3.85
CA MET A 153 -21.53 0.40 -3.54
C MET A 153 -21.16 0.76 -2.09
N SER A 154 -20.27 -0.02 -1.47
CA SER A 154 -19.73 0.27 -0.15
C SER A 154 -18.24 -0.04 -0.08
N VAL A 155 -17.50 0.81 0.62
CA VAL A 155 -16.08 0.56 0.92
C VAL A 155 -15.98 -0.62 1.88
N SER A 156 -15.30 -1.69 1.47
CA SER A 156 -15.09 -2.88 2.30
C SER A 156 -13.73 -2.88 3.00
N ALA A 157 -12.76 -2.13 2.48
CA ALA A 157 -11.45 -1.98 3.09
C ALA A 157 -10.80 -0.64 2.71
N LEU A 158 -10.23 0.04 3.69
CA LEU A 158 -9.26 1.11 3.56
C LEU A 158 -7.86 0.52 3.65
N VAL A 159 -7.03 0.76 2.64
CA VAL A 159 -5.76 0.05 2.48
C VAL A 159 -4.63 1.05 2.18
N ASN A 160 -3.45 0.80 2.75
CA ASN A 160 -2.21 1.45 2.32
C ASN A 160 -1.69 0.78 1.04
N ASP A 161 -1.12 1.53 0.10
CA ASP A 161 -0.59 1.02 -1.17
C ASP A 161 0.32 -0.21 -1.04
N THR A 162 1.22 -0.20 -0.06
CA THR A 162 2.18 -1.28 0.19
C THR A 162 1.48 -2.52 0.76
N VAL A 163 0.47 -2.33 1.62
CA VAL A 163 -0.41 -3.41 2.12
C VAL A 163 -1.21 -4.02 0.97
N GLY A 164 -1.73 -3.21 0.06
CA GLY A 164 -2.44 -3.66 -1.14
C GLY A 164 -1.52 -4.46 -2.07
N ALA A 165 -0.26 -4.04 -2.23
CA ALA A 165 0.74 -4.77 -2.99
C ALA A 165 1.02 -6.16 -2.38
N LEU A 166 1.14 -6.26 -1.05
CA LEU A 166 1.31 -7.54 -0.36
C LEU A 166 0.10 -8.43 -0.57
N ALA A 167 -1.12 -7.93 -0.34
CA ALA A 167 -2.34 -8.72 -0.50
C ALA A 167 -2.52 -9.21 -1.94
N GLY A 168 -2.24 -8.35 -2.93
CA GLY A 168 -2.27 -8.72 -4.35
C GLY A 168 -1.23 -9.77 -4.73
N ALA A 169 -0.02 -9.71 -4.16
CA ALA A 169 0.99 -10.74 -4.37
C ALA A 169 0.63 -12.06 -3.66
N HIS A 170 0.14 -11.98 -2.43
CA HIS A 170 -0.30 -13.14 -1.63
C HIS A 170 -1.47 -13.89 -2.29
N TYR A 171 -2.34 -13.19 -3.03
CA TYR A 171 -3.38 -13.82 -3.84
C TYR A 171 -2.80 -14.84 -4.84
N TRP A 172 -1.62 -14.58 -5.41
CA TRP A 172 -0.97 -15.47 -6.38
C TRP A 172 -0.03 -16.49 -5.73
N ASP A 173 0.61 -16.10 -4.64
CA ASP A 173 1.61 -16.91 -3.93
C ASP A 173 1.46 -16.75 -2.40
N GLU A 174 0.93 -17.80 -1.75
CA GLU A 174 0.71 -17.82 -0.29
C GLU A 174 2.02 -17.77 0.53
N ASP A 175 3.19 -17.94 -0.10
CA ASP A 175 4.49 -17.80 0.56
C ASP A 175 4.95 -16.33 0.69
N VAL A 176 4.21 -15.37 0.11
CA VAL A 176 4.55 -13.94 0.20
C VAL A 176 4.36 -13.42 1.63
N MET A 177 5.48 -13.07 2.27
CA MET A 177 5.47 -12.57 3.66
C MET A 177 5.76 -11.07 3.78
N VAL A 178 6.33 -10.45 2.74
CA VAL A 178 6.83 -9.07 2.76
C VAL A 178 6.54 -8.41 1.42
N ALA A 179 6.13 -7.14 1.44
CA ALA A 179 6.11 -6.28 0.26
C ALA A 179 6.91 -5.02 0.51
N VAL A 180 7.61 -4.57 -0.53
CA VAL A 180 8.43 -3.37 -0.50
C VAL A 180 8.13 -2.54 -1.73
N ILE A 181 7.81 -1.26 -1.53
CA ILE A 181 7.69 -0.27 -2.59
C ILE A 181 9.01 0.51 -2.68
N LEU A 182 9.62 0.51 -3.86
CA LEU A 182 10.82 1.28 -4.20
C LEU A 182 10.52 2.15 -5.42
N GLY A 183 10.08 3.39 -5.18
CA GLY A 183 9.75 4.36 -6.22
C GLY A 183 10.13 5.77 -5.80
N THR A 184 9.28 6.76 -6.13
CA THR A 184 9.43 8.14 -5.64
C THR A 184 9.45 8.20 -4.10
N GLY A 185 8.71 7.29 -3.47
CA GLY A 185 8.79 7.00 -2.04
C GLY A 185 9.26 5.58 -1.79
N THR A 186 9.48 5.27 -0.51
CA THR A 186 9.81 3.92 -0.05
C THR A 186 8.91 3.55 1.11
N ASN A 187 8.39 2.34 1.11
CA ASN A 187 7.67 1.77 2.23
C ASN A 187 7.79 0.24 2.22
N ALA A 188 7.54 -0.39 3.36
CA ALA A 188 7.42 -1.84 3.44
C ALA A 188 6.29 -2.24 4.38
N CYS A 189 5.73 -3.41 4.11
CA CYS A 189 4.84 -4.09 5.03
C CYS A 189 5.17 -5.58 5.06
N TYR A 190 4.74 -6.25 6.12
CA TYR A 190 4.97 -7.68 6.28
C TYR A 190 3.86 -8.32 7.10
N ILE A 191 3.74 -9.65 7.00
CA ILE A 191 2.81 -10.44 7.80
C ILE A 191 3.46 -10.74 9.16
N GLU A 192 2.78 -10.34 10.23
CA GLU A 192 3.16 -10.58 11.61
C GLU A 192 2.11 -11.42 12.33
N ARG A 193 2.54 -12.17 13.35
CA ARG A 193 1.63 -12.91 14.22
C ARG A 193 0.88 -11.96 15.16
N THR A 194 -0.44 -12.00 15.16
CA THR A 194 -1.29 -11.10 15.94
C THR A 194 -0.96 -11.14 17.43
N GLU A 195 -0.67 -12.33 17.98
CA GLU A 195 -0.29 -12.51 19.39
C GLU A 195 1.06 -11.84 19.76
N SER A 196 1.92 -11.58 18.77
CA SER A 196 3.22 -10.93 18.93
C SER A 196 3.13 -9.40 18.87
N ILE A 197 1.91 -8.84 18.83
CA ILE A 197 1.64 -7.40 18.69
C ILE A 197 0.98 -6.89 19.99
N PRO A 198 1.78 -6.40 20.97
CA PRO A 198 1.25 -5.92 22.26
C PRO A 198 0.10 -4.90 22.13
N LYS A 199 0.21 -3.99 21.15
CA LYS A 199 -0.81 -2.95 20.91
C LYS A 199 -2.17 -3.48 20.43
N LEU A 200 -2.25 -4.70 19.90
CA LEU A 200 -3.52 -5.31 19.48
C LEU A 200 -4.09 -6.29 20.51
N GLN A 201 -3.39 -6.56 21.62
CA GLN A 201 -3.83 -7.55 22.61
C GLN A 201 -5.20 -7.22 23.22
N HIS A 202 -5.53 -5.93 23.37
CA HIS A 202 -6.82 -5.47 23.88
C HIS A 202 -8.03 -5.85 22.99
N LEU A 203 -7.80 -6.19 21.72
CA LEU A 203 -8.86 -6.59 20.79
C LEU A 203 -9.23 -8.08 20.92
N GLY A 204 -8.48 -8.88 21.69
CA GLY A 204 -8.81 -10.29 21.94
C GLY A 204 -8.82 -11.17 20.69
N LEU A 205 -8.07 -10.81 19.65
CA LEU A 205 -8.09 -11.44 18.32
C LEU A 205 -7.56 -12.89 18.28
N GLY A 206 -7.06 -13.43 19.39
CA GLY A 206 -6.50 -14.77 19.46
C GLY A 206 -5.21 -14.94 18.65
N THR A 207 -4.94 -16.18 18.24
CA THR A 207 -3.80 -16.51 17.36
C THR A 207 -4.17 -16.26 15.91
N GLY A 208 -3.29 -15.59 15.16
CA GLY A 208 -3.55 -15.30 13.76
C GLY A 208 -2.45 -14.48 13.11
N ASN A 209 -2.70 -14.02 11.90
CA ASN A 209 -1.77 -13.18 11.15
C ASN A 209 -2.43 -11.84 10.85
N THR A 210 -1.63 -10.78 10.83
CA THR A 210 -2.05 -9.47 10.33
C THR A 210 -0.91 -8.78 9.60
N ILE A 211 -1.23 -7.90 8.65
CA ILE A 211 -0.20 -7.12 7.96
C ILE A 211 0.17 -5.92 8.82
N ILE A 212 1.46 -5.70 9.03
CA ILE A 212 2.03 -4.51 9.64
C ILE A 212 2.61 -3.62 8.54
N ASN A 213 2.10 -2.40 8.43
CA ASN A 213 2.70 -1.34 7.62
C ASN A 213 3.79 -0.64 8.44
N THR A 214 5.04 -0.72 7.98
CA THR A 214 6.16 -0.17 8.74
C THR A 214 6.22 1.35 8.72
N GLU A 215 5.75 1.97 7.63
CA GLU A 215 6.01 3.39 7.30
C GLU A 215 7.50 3.73 7.45
N TRP A 216 8.36 2.84 6.96
CA TRP A 216 9.82 2.91 7.20
C TRP A 216 10.53 4.08 6.53
N GLY A 217 9.81 4.84 5.70
CA GLY A 217 10.40 5.96 4.96
C GLY A 217 10.87 7.07 5.89
N ALA A 218 10.42 7.05 7.15
CA ALA A 218 10.83 7.96 8.19
C ALA A 218 11.98 7.46 9.08
N PHE A 219 12.53 6.26 8.84
CA PHE A 219 13.64 5.68 9.61
C PHE A 219 14.99 6.30 9.24
N SER A 220 15.76 6.72 10.24
CA SER A 220 17.02 7.44 10.06
C SER A 220 18.14 7.01 11.01
N ASP A 221 17.81 6.38 12.14
CA ASP A 221 18.79 6.01 13.14
C ASP A 221 19.83 5.00 12.61
N GLY A 222 21.11 5.33 12.84
CA GLY A 222 22.23 4.47 12.48
C GLY A 222 22.62 4.46 10.99
N LEU A 223 22.04 5.34 10.17
CA LEU A 223 22.45 5.48 8.76
C LEU A 223 23.81 6.21 8.65
N PRO A 224 24.77 5.70 7.86
CA PRO A 224 26.05 6.36 7.64
C PRO A 224 25.89 7.55 6.66
N LEU A 225 25.39 8.67 7.17
CA LEU A 225 25.15 9.89 6.38
C LEU A 225 26.47 10.55 5.96
N THR A 226 26.59 10.94 4.68
CA THR A 226 27.71 11.75 4.19
C THR A 226 27.41 13.24 4.28
N GLU A 227 28.39 14.09 3.97
CA GLU A 227 28.20 15.54 3.89
C GLU A 227 27.17 15.93 2.83
N PHE A 228 27.18 15.26 1.66
CA PHE A 228 26.23 15.51 0.57
C PHE A 228 24.78 15.28 0.98
N ASP A 229 24.53 14.30 1.84
CA ASP A 229 23.18 13.98 2.29
C ASP A 229 22.66 14.98 3.31
N LYS A 230 23.56 15.56 4.11
CA LYS A 230 23.22 16.63 5.06
C LYS A 230 22.90 17.93 4.33
N ASP A 231 23.69 18.27 3.31
CA ASP A 231 23.46 19.46 2.50
C ASP A 231 22.13 19.35 1.74
N MET A 232 21.87 18.19 1.14
CA MET A 232 20.62 17.92 0.43
C MET A 232 19.39 17.93 1.37
N ASP A 233 19.51 17.42 2.60
CA ASP A 233 18.43 17.51 3.59
C ASP A 233 18.15 18.96 4.02
N ALA A 234 19.21 19.75 4.21
CA ALA A 234 19.10 21.16 4.57
C ALA A 234 18.39 21.99 3.48
N GLU A 235 18.53 21.62 2.21
CA GLU A 235 17.85 22.25 1.07
C GLU A 235 16.44 21.68 0.79
N SER A 236 16.02 20.63 1.52
CA SER A 236 14.74 19.98 1.29
C SER A 236 13.55 20.79 1.81
N ILE A 237 12.34 20.44 1.35
CA ILE A 237 11.09 21.08 1.80
C ILE A 237 10.82 20.80 3.30
N ASN A 238 11.27 19.65 3.81
CA ASN A 238 11.07 19.25 5.20
C ASN A 238 12.42 18.80 5.82
N PRO A 239 13.34 19.73 6.14
CA PRO A 239 14.64 19.38 6.71
C PRO A 239 14.49 18.57 8.00
N GLY A 240 15.27 17.51 8.15
CA GLY A 240 15.25 16.61 9.31
C GLY A 240 14.05 15.63 9.35
N GLU A 241 12.95 15.91 8.65
CA GLU A 241 11.83 14.96 8.55
C GLU A 241 12.06 13.92 7.45
N GLN A 242 12.77 14.29 6.38
CA GLN A 242 12.88 13.53 5.14
C GLN A 242 14.28 13.56 4.49
N VAL A 243 15.37 13.55 5.29
CA VAL A 243 16.73 13.03 4.93
C VAL A 243 16.70 11.67 4.17
N LYS A 244 15.50 11.08 4.03
CA LYS A 244 15.12 9.68 4.23
C LYS A 244 14.56 9.00 2.98
N HIS A 245 14.20 9.74 1.92
CA HIS A 245 13.71 9.13 0.67
C HIS A 245 14.83 8.76 -0.33
N LEU A 246 15.93 9.52 -0.35
CA LEU A 246 17.01 9.36 -1.36
C LEU A 246 18.04 8.29 -0.97
N TRP A 247 18.26 8.03 0.32
CA TRP A 247 19.13 6.95 0.80
C TRP A 247 18.56 5.54 0.54
N PHE A 248 17.25 5.36 0.65
CA PHE A 248 16.62 4.06 0.49
C PHE A 248 16.64 3.53 -0.95
N ALA A 249 16.77 4.42 -1.95
CA ALA A 249 17.07 4.01 -3.32
C ALA A 249 18.45 3.34 -3.46
N ARG A 250 19.39 3.60 -2.53
CA ARG A 250 20.71 2.94 -2.44
C ARG A 250 20.74 1.73 -1.49
N LEU A 251 19.95 1.72 -0.42
CA LEU A 251 20.07 0.73 0.67
C LEU A 251 19.00 -0.37 0.68
N SER A 252 18.16 -0.47 -0.35
CA SER A 252 17.04 -1.42 -0.45
C SER A 252 17.46 -2.89 -0.21
N ILE A 253 18.75 -3.20 -0.35
CA ILE A 253 19.36 -4.51 -0.13
C ILE A 253 19.54 -4.84 1.37
N HIS A 254 19.96 -3.90 2.22
CA HIS A 254 20.23 -4.21 3.64
C HIS A 254 18.95 -4.41 4.45
N LEU A 255 17.89 -3.64 4.16
CA LEU A 255 16.60 -3.90 4.78
C LEU A 255 15.93 -5.17 4.25
N LEU A 256 16.14 -5.52 2.98
CA LEU A 256 15.75 -6.84 2.48
C LEU A 256 16.42 -7.93 3.32
N ILE A 257 17.72 -7.81 3.61
CA ILE A 257 18.47 -8.77 4.42
C ILE A 257 17.91 -8.85 5.85
N LEU A 258 17.63 -7.73 6.52
CA LEU A 258 17.07 -7.74 7.87
C LEU A 258 15.66 -8.36 7.93
N MET A 259 14.80 -8.03 6.96
CA MET A 259 13.47 -8.65 6.85
C MET A 259 13.57 -10.13 6.49
N SER A 260 14.56 -10.51 5.67
CA SER A 260 14.88 -11.90 5.35
C SER A 260 15.34 -12.67 6.58
N CYS A 261 16.17 -12.09 7.44
CA CYS A 261 16.61 -12.71 8.69
C CYS A 261 15.45 -12.96 9.67
N SER A 262 14.49 -12.03 9.77
CA SER A 262 13.27 -12.24 10.56
C SER A 262 12.37 -13.33 9.97
N ALA A 263 12.20 -13.36 8.63
CA ALA A 263 11.45 -14.42 7.94
C ALA A 263 12.14 -15.80 8.06
N PHE A 264 13.48 -15.83 8.01
CA PHE A 264 14.30 -17.03 8.16
C PHE A 264 14.26 -17.58 9.59
N ASN A 265 14.31 -16.71 10.60
CA ASN A 265 14.08 -17.10 12.01
C ASN A 265 12.66 -17.64 12.27
N ALA A 266 11.68 -17.28 11.42
CA ALA A 266 10.33 -17.83 11.44
C ALA A 266 10.19 -19.15 10.63
N GLY A 267 11.29 -19.69 10.08
CA GLY A 267 11.33 -20.99 9.41
C GLY A 267 10.71 -21.05 8.01
N ARG A 268 10.51 -19.90 7.34
CA ARG A 268 9.96 -19.83 5.98
C ARG A 268 11.01 -19.33 4.97
N TYR A 269 11.13 -20.06 3.85
CA TYR A 269 12.02 -19.70 2.75
C TYR A 269 11.42 -18.55 1.93
N LEU A 270 12.18 -17.49 1.71
CA LEU A 270 11.84 -16.44 0.74
C LEU A 270 11.96 -17.01 -0.69
N ARG A 271 10.85 -17.45 -1.29
CA ARG A 271 10.81 -17.75 -2.73
C ARG A 271 10.63 -16.44 -3.52
N ARG A 272 11.42 -16.33 -4.59
CA ARG A 272 11.42 -15.19 -5.52
C ARG A 272 10.10 -15.12 -6.29
N GLN A 273 9.31 -14.08 -6.08
CA GLN A 273 8.47 -13.49 -7.12
C GLN A 273 8.54 -11.96 -7.06
N PHE A 274 9.43 -11.37 -7.88
CA PHE A 274 9.38 -9.95 -8.24
C PHE A 274 8.28 -9.76 -9.30
N LEU A 275 7.01 -9.75 -8.89
CA LEU A 275 5.93 -9.32 -9.78
C LEU A 275 6.03 -7.79 -9.94
N GLY A 276 6.71 -7.35 -11.00
CA GLY A 276 6.70 -5.96 -11.48
C GLY A 276 8.05 -5.26 -11.66
N CYS A 277 9.16 -5.86 -11.22
CA CYS A 277 10.50 -5.35 -11.52
C CYS A 277 11.16 -6.23 -12.58
N THR A 278 11.05 -5.85 -13.86
CA THR A 278 12.03 -6.29 -14.87
C THR A 278 13.41 -5.90 -14.36
N LEU A 279 14.20 -6.89 -13.94
CA LEU A 279 15.61 -6.77 -13.55
C LEU A 279 16.41 -5.93 -14.55
N GLU A 280 16.03 -5.90 -15.83
CA GLU A 280 16.63 -5.04 -16.86
C GLU A 280 16.61 -3.54 -16.52
N LYS A 281 15.60 -3.02 -15.82
CA LYS A 281 15.55 -1.60 -15.43
C LYS A 281 16.52 -1.26 -14.29
N LEU A 282 16.90 -2.24 -13.46
CA LEU A 282 17.94 -2.08 -12.44
C LEU A 282 19.35 -2.09 -13.08
N PHE A 283 19.56 -2.89 -14.13
CA PHE A 283 20.87 -3.01 -14.78
C PHE A 283 21.18 -1.93 -15.84
N GLY A 284 20.16 -1.17 -16.28
CA GLY A 284 20.33 -0.07 -17.24
C GLY A 284 20.99 1.20 -16.69
N GLY A 285 21.18 1.29 -15.37
CA GLY A 285 21.92 2.38 -14.73
C GLY A 285 23.44 2.14 -14.70
N CYS A 286 24.21 3.22 -14.69
CA CYS A 286 25.67 3.23 -14.61
C CYS A 286 26.14 2.82 -13.19
N TRP A 287 25.93 1.57 -12.81
CA TRP A 287 26.39 1.04 -11.53
C TRP A 287 27.85 0.60 -11.61
N PRO A 288 28.69 0.91 -10.61
CA PRO A 288 30.06 0.43 -10.54
C PRO A 288 30.15 -1.10 -10.63
N GLY A 289 31.15 -1.61 -11.35
CA GLY A 289 31.30 -3.06 -11.61
C GLY A 289 31.38 -3.92 -10.34
N TRP A 290 31.94 -3.39 -9.25
CA TRP A 290 31.99 -4.08 -7.95
C TRP A 290 30.59 -4.31 -7.34
N LEU A 291 29.64 -3.39 -7.55
CA LEU A 291 28.28 -3.52 -7.04
C LEU A 291 27.49 -4.56 -7.84
N LYS A 292 27.72 -4.64 -9.16
CA LYS A 292 27.16 -5.72 -10.00
C LYS A 292 27.69 -7.09 -9.56
N SER A 293 28.99 -7.19 -9.24
CA SER A 293 29.60 -8.42 -8.70
C SER A 293 29.10 -8.77 -7.29
N LEU A 294 28.87 -7.79 -6.42
CA LEU A 294 28.30 -8.02 -5.08
C LEU A 294 26.86 -8.55 -5.17
N ILE A 295 26.03 -7.99 -6.06
CA ILE A 295 24.67 -8.48 -6.33
C ILE A 295 24.69 -9.92 -6.87
N CYS A 296 25.62 -10.23 -7.78
CA CYS A 296 25.81 -11.60 -8.28
C CYS A 296 26.25 -12.56 -7.16
N SER A 297 27.19 -12.15 -6.30
CA SER A 297 27.71 -12.98 -5.20
C SER A 297 26.67 -13.25 -4.11
N VAL A 298 25.85 -12.26 -3.76
CA VAL A 298 24.74 -12.41 -2.80
C VAL A 298 23.64 -13.30 -3.39
N THR A 299 23.40 -13.24 -4.70
CA THR A 299 22.47 -14.14 -5.38
C THR A 299 22.96 -15.59 -5.42
N LEU A 300 24.26 -15.80 -5.63
CA LEU A 300 24.90 -17.12 -5.60
C LEU A 300 24.94 -17.73 -4.19
N SER A 301 25.10 -16.92 -3.15
CA SER A 301 25.10 -17.41 -1.77
C SER A 301 23.70 -17.79 -1.24
N LEU A 302 22.63 -17.36 -1.91
CA LEU A 302 21.23 -17.70 -1.59
C LEU A 302 20.69 -18.87 -2.42
N THR A 303 21.53 -19.49 -3.25
CA THR A 303 21.19 -20.65 -4.11
C THR A 303 21.86 -21.96 -3.68
N ASN A 304 22.63 -21.96 -2.59
CA ASN A 304 23.18 -23.17 -1.94
C ASN A 304 22.68 -23.30 -0.51
#